data_AF-L7UWZ5-F1
#
_entry.id   AF-L7UWZ5-F1
#
_cell.length_a   1.000
_cell.length_b   1.000
_cell.length_c   1.000
_cell.angle_alpha   90.00
_cell.angle_beta   90.00
_cell.angle_gamma   90.00
#
_symmetry.space_group_name_H-M   'P 1'
#
loop_
_entity.id
_entity.type
_entity.pdbx_description
1 polymer ?
#
loop_
_entity_poly.entity_id
_entity_poly.type
_entity_poly.pdbx_seq_one_letter_code
_entity_poly.pdbx_strand_id
1 'polypeptide(L)'
;MTLSFFDQFMSPTLFGIPLIALALFLPWILFPTPSSRWLNNRLLGLQGWSIGRFTQQLLLPLNLGGHKWAVILTSLMLFLITTNMLGLLPYTYTPTTQLSFNLGLAVPLWLATVIIGMRN
;
A
#
# COMPACT_ATOMS: atom_id res chain seq x y z
N MET A 1 16.50 29.89 -10.86
CA MET A 1 15.38 29.87 -9.88
C MET A 1 14.37 28.76 -10.18
N THR A 2 14.76 27.65 -10.84
CA THR A 2 13.87 26.56 -11.27
C THR A 2 14.26 25.20 -10.69
N LEU A 3 15.32 25.13 -9.89
CA LEU A 3 15.91 23.87 -9.44
C LEU A 3 15.19 23.25 -8.23
N SER A 4 14.39 24.02 -7.47
CA SER A 4 13.85 23.55 -6.19
C SER A 4 12.51 22.79 -6.28
N PHE A 5 11.81 22.81 -7.42
CA PHE A 5 10.51 22.12 -7.55
C PHE A 5 10.65 20.59 -7.54
N PHE A 6 11.80 20.07 -7.98
CA PHE A 6 12.04 18.62 -8.01
C PHE A 6 12.69 18.07 -6.74
N ASP A 7 13.18 18.93 -5.85
CA ASP A 7 13.82 18.53 -4.60
C ASP A 7 12.87 17.70 -3.71
N GLN A 8 11.56 17.95 -3.80
CA GLN A 8 10.54 17.18 -3.06
C GLN A 8 10.45 15.70 -3.47
N PHE A 9 10.90 15.34 -4.68
CA PHE A 9 10.88 13.96 -5.19
C PHE A 9 12.19 13.22 -4.95
N MET A 10 13.24 13.94 -4.55
CA MET A 10 14.51 13.35 -4.18
C MET A 10 14.34 12.54 -2.89
N SER A 11 14.95 11.35 -2.86
CA SER A 11 14.91 10.52 -1.64
C SER A 11 15.58 11.27 -0.49
N PRO A 12 14.87 11.58 0.60
CA PRO A 12 15.43 12.36 1.69
C PRO A 12 16.54 11.57 2.39
N THR A 13 17.64 12.24 2.68
CA THR A 13 18.77 11.71 3.44
C THR A 13 19.03 12.60 4.64
N LEU A 14 19.31 12.02 5.80
CA LEU A 14 19.70 12.74 7.01
C LEU A 14 20.97 12.11 7.56
N PHE A 15 22.02 12.91 7.76
CA PHE A 15 23.34 12.43 8.18
C PHE A 15 23.90 11.27 7.33
N GLY A 16 23.60 11.28 6.03
CA GLY A 16 24.01 10.22 5.09
C GLY A 16 23.13 8.95 5.11
N ILE A 17 22.10 8.89 5.96
CA ILE A 17 21.17 7.76 6.05
C ILE A 17 19.93 8.05 5.20
N PRO A 18 19.56 7.17 4.23
CA PRO A 18 18.35 7.34 3.44
C PRO A 18 17.10 7.05 4.28
N LEU A 19 16.16 7.99 4.31
CA LEU A 19 14.93 7.91 5.10
C LEU A 19 13.78 7.20 4.36
N ILE A 20 14.02 6.67 3.16
CA ILE A 20 13.01 5.96 2.36
C ILE A 20 12.40 4.76 3.10
N ALA A 21 13.22 4.02 3.86
CA ALA A 21 12.73 2.88 4.64
C ALA A 21 11.71 3.33 5.70
N LEU A 22 11.97 4.44 6.39
CA LEU A 22 11.03 4.99 7.36
C LEU A 22 9.74 5.44 6.69
N ALA A 23 9.83 6.12 5.54
CA ALA A 23 8.64 6.54 4.79
C ALA A 23 7.77 5.36 4.34
N LEU A 24 8.36 4.19 4.07
CA LEU A 24 7.64 2.96 3.72
C LEU A 24 6.97 2.29 4.93
N PHE A 25 7.65 2.20 6.07
CA PHE A 25 7.17 1.42 7.22
C PHE A 25 6.32 2.21 8.20
N LEU A 26 6.54 3.51 8.36
CA LEU A 26 5.81 4.34 9.33
C LEU A 26 4.28 4.39 9.11
N PRO A 27 3.75 4.45 7.87
CA PRO A 27 2.29 4.46 7.64
C PRO A 27 1.57 3.25 8.25
N TRP A 28 2.28 2.14 8.47
CA TRP A 28 1.68 0.93 9.05
C TRP A 28 1.18 1.13 10.48
N ILE A 29 1.74 2.08 11.23
CA ILE A 29 1.31 2.43 12.60
C ILE A 29 -0.16 2.87 12.64
N LEU A 30 -0.71 3.35 11.52
CA LEU A 30 -2.12 3.76 11.40
C LEU A 30 -3.11 2.58 11.44
N PHE A 31 -2.63 1.34 11.36
CA PHE A 31 -3.44 0.12 11.40
C PHE A 31 -3.16 -0.67 12.70
N PRO A 32 -3.81 -0.31 13.82
CA PRO A 32 -3.64 -1.03 15.06
C PRO A 32 -4.12 -2.48 14.94
N THR A 33 -3.48 -3.39 15.67
CA THR A 33 -3.92 -4.78 15.74
C THR A 33 -5.24 -4.89 16.52
N PRO A 34 -6.21 -5.71 16.07
CA PRO A 34 -7.44 -5.93 16.82
C PRO A 34 -7.14 -6.57 18.18
N SER A 35 -7.90 -6.18 19.21
CA SER A 35 -7.81 -6.82 20.53
C SER A 35 -8.65 -8.10 20.57
N SER A 36 -8.35 -9.02 21.49
CA SER A 36 -9.15 -10.23 21.75
C SER A 36 -10.56 -9.95 22.33
N ARG A 37 -10.92 -8.69 22.53
CA ARG A 37 -12.24 -8.29 23.03
C ARG A 37 -13.29 -8.48 21.93
N TRP A 38 -14.50 -8.86 22.34
CA TRP A 38 -15.63 -9.04 21.41
C TRP A 38 -16.02 -7.72 20.70
N LEU A 39 -16.03 -6.60 21.44
CA LEU A 39 -16.30 -5.28 20.88
C LEU A 39 -14.99 -4.54 20.58
N ASN A 40 -14.79 -4.24 19.30
CA ASN A 40 -13.67 -3.43 18.81
C ASN A 40 -13.91 -1.94 19.07
N ASN A 41 -12.83 -1.16 19.07
CA ASN A 41 -12.95 0.30 19.08
C ASN A 41 -13.50 0.82 17.73
N ARG A 42 -13.97 2.07 17.71
CA ARG A 42 -14.59 2.67 16.52
C ARG A 42 -13.65 2.68 15.30
N LEU A 43 -12.36 2.96 15.52
CA LEU A 43 -11.35 3.00 14.47
C LEU A 43 -11.20 1.63 13.78
N LEU A 44 -10.99 0.57 14.57
CA LEU A 44 -10.89 -0.81 14.10
C LEU A 44 -12.17 -1.27 13.42
N GLY A 45 -13.34 -0.87 13.94
CA GLY A 45 -14.62 -1.14 13.31
C GLY A 45 -14.74 -0.54 11.91
N LEU A 46 -14.37 0.75 11.76
CA LEU A 46 -14.38 1.44 10.47
C LEU A 46 -13.36 0.87 9.49
N GLN A 47 -12.12 0.62 9.94
CA GLN A 47 -11.07 0.00 9.14
C GLN A 47 -11.47 -1.42 8.69
N GLY A 48 -11.99 -2.24 9.60
CA GLY A 48 -12.45 -3.58 9.28
C GLY A 48 -13.61 -3.57 8.28
N TRP A 49 -14.57 -2.66 8.45
CA TRP A 49 -15.69 -2.51 7.52
C TRP A 49 -15.25 -2.07 6.12
N SER A 50 -14.35 -1.09 6.02
CA SER A 50 -13.83 -0.62 4.73
C SER A 50 -13.03 -1.72 4.01
N ILE A 51 -12.17 -2.43 4.74
CA ILE A 51 -11.40 -3.57 4.21
C ILE A 51 -12.37 -4.64 3.69
N GLY A 52 -13.33 -5.09 4.50
CA GLY A 52 -14.27 -6.15 4.11
C GLY A 52 -15.16 -5.77 2.92
N ARG A 53 -15.61 -4.51 2.85
CA ARG A 53 -16.38 -4.02 1.69
C ARG A 53 -15.52 -3.98 0.43
N PHE A 54 -14.29 -3.49 0.53
CA PHE A 54 -13.38 -3.47 -0.61
C PHE A 54 -13.04 -4.87 -1.09
N THR A 55 -12.69 -5.78 -0.17
CA THR A 55 -12.38 -7.18 -0.52
C THR A 55 -13.55 -7.82 -1.25
N GLN A 56 -14.78 -7.59 -0.77
CA GLN A 56 -15.99 -8.12 -1.39
C GLN A 56 -16.17 -7.57 -2.81
N GLN A 57 -16.07 -6.25 -3.00
CA GLN A 57 -16.28 -5.64 -4.32
C GLN A 57 -15.21 -6.05 -5.33
N LEU A 58 -13.95 -6.10 -4.92
CA LEU A 58 -12.84 -6.51 -5.79
C LEU A 58 -12.99 -7.96 -6.26
N LEU A 59 -13.42 -8.84 -5.36
CA LEU A 59 -13.45 -10.28 -5.60
C LEU A 59 -14.78 -10.79 -6.17
N LEU A 60 -15.86 -10.00 -6.13
CA LEU A 60 -17.18 -10.38 -6.64
C LEU A 60 -17.18 -10.94 -8.07
N PRO A 61 -16.43 -10.38 -9.04
CA PRO A 61 -16.40 -10.93 -10.41
C PRO A 61 -15.44 -12.12 -10.58
N LEU A 62 -14.69 -12.51 -9.54
CA LEU A 62 -13.65 -13.54 -9.63
C LEU A 62 -14.16 -14.90 -9.14
N ASN A 63 -13.72 -15.97 -9.81
CA ASN A 63 -14.01 -17.33 -9.40
C ASN A 63 -13.34 -17.68 -8.05
N LEU A 64 -13.80 -18.75 -7.40
CA LEU A 64 -13.29 -19.22 -6.10
C LEU A 64 -11.75 -19.39 -6.07
N GLY A 65 -11.15 -19.84 -7.18
CA GLY A 65 -9.69 -19.95 -7.29
C GLY A 65 -8.94 -18.62 -7.17
N GLY A 66 -9.56 -17.52 -7.60
CA GLY A 66 -9.02 -16.16 -7.54
C GLY A 66 -9.05 -15.56 -6.12
N HIS A 67 -9.95 -16.02 -5.24
CA HIS A 67 -10.01 -15.53 -3.86
C HIS A 67 -8.74 -15.80 -3.05
N LYS A 68 -7.85 -16.70 -3.51
CA LYS A 68 -6.52 -16.88 -2.91
C LYS A 68 -5.67 -15.59 -2.94
N TRP A 69 -5.94 -14.70 -3.90
CA TRP A 69 -5.28 -13.40 -4.03
C TRP A 69 -5.88 -12.30 -3.16
N ALA A 70 -6.95 -12.60 -2.40
CA ALA A 70 -7.63 -11.62 -1.56
C ALA A 70 -6.67 -10.88 -0.64
N VAL A 71 -5.81 -11.61 0.09
CA VAL A 71 -4.91 -11.02 1.09
C VAL A 71 -3.91 -10.07 0.43
N ILE A 72 -3.23 -10.52 -0.62
CA ILE A 72 -2.17 -9.73 -1.26
C ILE A 72 -2.71 -8.50 -2.00
N LEU A 73 -3.85 -8.62 -2.69
CA LEU A 73 -4.45 -7.48 -3.40
C LEU A 73 -5.01 -6.44 -2.43
N THR A 74 -5.56 -6.89 -1.30
CA THR A 74 -6.13 -5.97 -0.31
C THR A 74 -5.04 -5.32 0.53
N SER A 75 -3.95 -6.02 0.86
CA SER A 75 -2.76 -5.41 1.47
C SER A 75 -2.08 -4.40 0.53
N LEU A 76 -1.98 -4.73 -0.77
CA LEU A 76 -1.42 -3.82 -1.76
C LEU A 76 -2.26 -2.53 -1.87
N MET A 77 -3.58 -2.67 -1.97
CA MET A 77 -4.47 -1.52 -2.01
C MET A 77 -4.30 -0.64 -0.77
N LEU A 78 -4.34 -1.23 0.43
CA LEU A 78 -4.22 -0.47 1.68
C LEU A 78 -2.89 0.27 1.73
N PHE A 79 -1.81 -0.41 1.37
CA PHE A 79 -0.49 0.17 1.32
C PHE A 79 -0.44 1.37 0.36
N LEU A 80 -0.89 1.21 -0.89
CA LEU A 80 -0.85 2.29 -1.89
C LEU A 80 -1.76 3.47 -1.55
N ILE A 81 -2.99 3.22 -1.09
CA ILE A 81 -3.91 4.30 -0.71
C ILE A 81 -3.34 5.07 0.48
N THR A 82 -2.80 4.39 1.48
CA THR A 82 -2.29 5.06 2.68
C THR A 82 -1.06 5.90 2.40
N THR A 83 -0.09 5.38 1.63
CA THR A 83 1.09 6.14 1.25
C THR A 83 0.73 7.33 0.37
N ASN A 84 -0.19 7.15 -0.59
CA ASN A 84 -0.59 8.25 -1.48
C ASN A 84 -1.41 9.33 -0.76
N MET A 85 -2.30 8.95 0.15
CA MET A 85 -3.07 9.91 0.95
C MET A 85 -2.16 10.71 1.89
N LEU A 86 -1.16 10.09 2.51
CA LEU A 86 -0.17 10.80 3.32
C LEU A 86 0.69 11.75 2.47
N GLY A 87 0.90 11.44 1.19
CA GLY A 87 1.59 12.31 0.22
C GLY A 87 0.86 13.59 -0.17
N LEU A 88 -0.42 13.70 0.17
CA LEU A 88 -1.18 14.95 -0.05
C LEU A 88 -0.89 15.98 1.04
N LEU A 89 -0.28 15.58 2.15
CA LEU A 89 0.12 16.49 3.21
C LEU A 89 1.30 17.37 2.74
N PRO A 90 1.40 18.62 3.22
CA PRO A 90 2.50 19.49 2.83
C PRO A 90 3.84 18.91 3.30
N TYR A 91 4.85 18.96 2.43
CA TYR A 91 6.22 18.53 2.69
C TYR A 91 6.38 17.05 3.08
N THR A 92 5.47 16.17 2.66
CA THR A 92 5.63 14.73 2.84
C THR A 92 6.22 14.08 1.58
N TYR A 93 7.35 13.39 1.76
CA TYR A 93 7.93 12.56 0.71
C TYR A 93 7.19 11.22 0.62
N THR A 94 6.75 10.86 -0.58
CA THR A 94 6.14 9.55 -0.85
C THR A 94 7.00 8.69 -1.77
N PRO A 95 7.39 7.48 -1.33
CA PRO A 95 8.17 6.55 -2.16
C PRO A 95 7.48 6.14 -3.48
N THR A 96 6.15 6.21 -3.54
CA THR A 96 5.35 5.91 -4.74
C THR A 96 5.57 6.90 -5.89
N THR A 97 6.22 8.05 -5.65
CA THR A 97 6.64 8.97 -6.71
C THR A 97 7.81 8.42 -7.54
N GLN A 98 8.57 7.47 -6.99
CA GLN A 98 9.70 6.87 -7.69
C GLN A 98 9.24 5.71 -8.58
N LEU A 99 9.58 5.80 -9.87
CA LEU A 99 9.24 4.76 -10.85
C LEU A 99 9.78 3.38 -10.45
N SER A 100 10.99 3.33 -9.91
CA SER A 100 11.64 2.09 -9.45
C SER A 100 10.78 1.34 -8.43
N PHE A 101 10.15 2.06 -7.50
CA PHE A 101 9.29 1.47 -6.48
C PHE A 101 8.00 0.89 -7.09
N ASN A 102 7.35 1.63 -7.99
CA ASN A 102 6.16 1.16 -8.69
C ASN A 102 6.45 -0.09 -9.54
N LEU A 103 7.55 -0.08 -10.29
CA LEU A 103 7.98 -1.24 -11.09
C LEU A 103 8.33 -2.45 -10.21
N GLY A 104 8.95 -2.22 -9.06
CA GLY A 104 9.26 -3.26 -8.07
C GLY A 104 8.03 -4.00 -7.54
N LEU A 105 6.86 -3.34 -7.48
CA LEU A 105 5.60 -3.98 -7.11
C LEU A 105 4.86 -4.55 -8.34
N ALA A 106 4.79 -3.78 -9.42
CA ALA A 106 3.97 -4.11 -10.58
C ALA A 106 4.50 -5.34 -11.34
N VAL A 107 5.82 -5.40 -11.61
CA VAL A 107 6.40 -6.45 -12.45
C VAL A 107 6.23 -7.84 -11.81
N PRO A 108 6.55 -8.08 -10.52
CA PRO A 108 6.38 -9.39 -9.92
C PRO A 108 4.91 -9.82 -9.82
N LEU A 109 4.00 -8.90 -9.45
CA LEU A 109 2.57 -9.22 -9.32
C LEU A 109 1.95 -9.56 -10.67
N TRP A 110 2.26 -8.80 -11.71
CA TRP A 110 1.80 -9.07 -13.07
C TRP A 110 2.38 -10.36 -13.62
N LEU A 111 3.69 -10.57 -13.47
CA LEU A 111 4.36 -11.77 -13.97
C LEU A 111 3.84 -13.04 -13.27
N ALA A 112 3.52 -12.96 -11.97
CA ALA A 112 2.91 -14.07 -11.25
C ALA A 112 1.56 -14.50 -11.83
N THR A 113 0.69 -13.56 -12.22
CA THR A 113 -0.60 -13.90 -12.83
C THR A 113 -0.44 -14.50 -14.23
N VAL A 114 0.52 -14.00 -15.02
CA VAL A 114 0.86 -14.55 -16.34
C VAL A 114 1.34 -16.00 -16.21
N ILE A 115 2.31 -16.28 -15.33
CA ILE A 115 2.83 -17.64 -15.14
C ILE A 115 1.72 -18.60 -14.69
N ILE A 116 0.85 -18.17 -13.78
CA ILE A 116 -0.26 -19.00 -13.32
C ILE A 116 -1.25 -19.29 -14.46
N GLY A 117 -1.54 -18.29 -15.31
CA GLY A 117 -2.39 -18.46 -16.49
C GLY A 117 -1.75 -19.30 -17.61
N MET A 118 -0.42 -19.37 -17.69
CA MET A 118 0.26 -20.30 -18.61
C MET A 118 0.26 -21.74 -18.11
N ARG A 119 0.21 -21.94 -16.78
CA ARG A 119 0.27 -23.26 -16.16
C ARG A 119 -1.09 -23.96 -16.10
N ASN A 120 -2.15 -23.18 -15.87
CA ASN A 120 -3.52 -23.68 -15.68
C ASN A 120 -4.35 -23.45 -16.94
#